data_AF-A0A8X7E423-F1
#
_entry.id   AF-A0A8X7E423-F1
#
_cell.length_a   1.000
_cell.length_b   1.000
_cell.length_c   1.000
_cell.angle_alpha   90.00
_cell.angle_beta   90.00
_cell.angle_gamma   90.00
#
_symmetry.space_group_name_H-M   'P 1'
#
loop_
_entity.id
_entity.type
_entity.pdbx_description
1 polymer ?
#
loop_
_entity_poly.entity_id
_entity_poly.type
_entity_poly.pdbx_seq_one_letter_code
_entity_poly.pdbx_strand_id
1 'polypeptide(L)'
;AFLVENIMINGLETRVQPMMGDCREACPWRVGDRVIMGYLDAVKFLEHAVAALRGPGHLHVHGTGKTPRELLDEVEVRLGQLGCTYEVLGVRRVKSYAPRVYHYVVDLRVDPRSAASP
;
A
#
# COMPACT_ATOMS: atom_id res chain seq x y z
N ALA A 1 -6.83 19.03 -9.20
CA ALA A 1 -7.32 20.28 -8.60
C ALA A 1 -7.65 20.09 -7.12
N PHE A 2 -8.66 19.29 -6.76
CA PHE A 2 -9.13 19.14 -5.37
C PHE A 2 -8.08 18.72 -4.33
N LEU A 3 -7.12 17.84 -4.67
CA LEU A 3 -6.07 17.46 -3.72
C LEU A 3 -5.22 18.67 -3.27
N VAL A 4 -4.81 19.52 -4.21
CA VAL A 4 -3.98 20.70 -3.92
C VAL A 4 -4.77 21.71 -3.11
N GLU A 5 -6.03 21.92 -3.47
CA GLU A 5 -6.95 22.79 -2.72
C GLU A 5 -7.15 22.31 -1.28
N ASN A 6 -7.36 21.01 -1.09
CA ASN A 6 -7.49 20.43 0.25
C ASN A 6 -6.22 20.61 1.09
N ILE A 7 -5.02 20.52 0.48
CA ILE A 7 -3.76 20.78 1.18
C ILE A 7 -3.71 22.23 1.68
N MET A 8 -4.10 23.19 0.85
CA MET A 8 -4.13 24.62 1.21
C MET A 8 -5.15 24.93 2.31
N ILE A 9 -6.39 24.43 2.19
CA ILE A 9 -7.45 24.65 3.19
C ILE A 9 -7.03 24.12 4.57
N ASN A 10 -6.22 23.06 4.61
CA ASN A 10 -5.72 22.47 5.85
C ASN A 10 -4.36 23.03 6.31
N GLY A 11 -3.73 23.96 5.59
CA GLY A 11 -2.43 24.53 5.94
C GLY A 11 -1.28 23.51 5.95
N LEU A 12 -1.29 22.56 5.03
CA LEU A 12 -0.36 21.41 4.99
C LEU A 12 0.70 21.51 3.88
N GLU A 13 0.89 22.67 3.27
CA GLU A 13 1.77 22.88 2.10
C GLU A 13 3.23 22.50 2.36
N THR A 14 3.69 22.61 3.62
CA THR A 14 5.06 22.25 4.01
C THR A 14 5.23 20.77 4.35
N ARG A 15 4.12 20.02 4.46
CA ARG A 15 4.10 18.62 4.92
C ARG A 15 3.60 17.65 3.87
N VAL A 16 2.83 18.12 2.89
CA VAL A 16 2.24 17.29 1.84
C VAL A 16 2.68 17.82 0.47
N GLN A 17 3.43 16.99 -0.25
CA GLN A 17 3.82 17.27 -1.63
C GLN A 17 2.91 16.48 -2.59
N PRO A 18 1.98 17.14 -3.30
CA PRO A 18 1.14 16.46 -4.27
C PRO A 18 1.96 16.10 -5.52
N MET A 19 1.77 14.89 -6.05
CA MET A 19 2.37 14.43 -7.30
C MET A 19 1.25 14.02 -8.26
N MET A 20 1.29 14.54 -9.49
CA MET A 20 0.31 14.23 -10.53
C MET A 20 0.93 13.25 -11.53
N GLY A 21 0.39 12.04 -11.59
CA GLY A 21 0.86 11.00 -12.51
C GLY A 21 0.45 9.60 -12.07
N ASP A 22 0.85 8.60 -12.84
CA ASP A 22 0.72 7.20 -12.46
C ASP A 22 1.70 6.89 -11.32
N CYS A 23 1.26 6.20 -10.26
CA CYS A 23 2.13 5.89 -9.13
C CYS A 23 3.30 4.98 -9.50
N ARG A 24 3.20 4.23 -10.62
CA ARG A 24 4.31 3.40 -11.13
C ARG A 24 5.47 4.23 -11.65
N GLU A 25 5.19 5.43 -12.11
CA GLU A 25 6.18 6.32 -12.75
C GLU A 25 6.55 7.50 -11.84
N ALA A 26 5.55 8.08 -11.17
CA ALA A 26 5.71 9.29 -10.39
C ALA A 26 6.13 9.04 -8.92
N CYS A 27 5.93 7.84 -8.38
CA CYS A 27 6.26 7.56 -6.98
C CYS A 27 7.78 7.46 -6.78
N PRO A 28 8.37 8.27 -5.88
CA PRO A 28 9.81 8.21 -5.64
C PRO A 28 10.19 6.98 -4.82
N TRP A 29 11.42 6.52 -5.04
CA TRP A 29 11.94 5.31 -4.42
C TRP A 29 12.59 5.62 -3.08
N ARG A 30 12.45 4.70 -2.12
CA ARG A 30 13.11 4.77 -0.80
C ARG A 30 12.88 6.08 -0.04
N VAL A 31 11.64 6.57 -0.02
CA VAL A 31 11.28 7.84 0.66
C VAL A 31 10.49 7.65 1.96
N GLY A 32 9.72 6.56 2.08
CA GLY A 32 8.68 6.45 3.11
C GLY A 32 8.97 5.41 4.18
N ASP A 33 8.45 5.65 5.39
CA ASP A 33 8.33 4.63 6.45
C ASP A 33 7.02 3.84 6.38
N ARG A 34 6.04 4.40 5.67
CA ARG A 34 4.70 3.85 5.53
C ARG A 34 4.17 4.16 4.13
N VAL A 35 3.56 3.17 3.50
CA VAL A 35 2.87 3.32 2.22
C VAL A 35 1.40 2.94 2.41
N ILE A 36 0.51 3.85 1.98
CA ILE A 36 -0.93 3.66 2.01
C ILE A 36 -1.39 3.34 0.59
N MET A 37 -1.90 2.13 0.38
CA MET A 37 -2.38 1.69 -0.91
C MET A 37 -3.91 1.69 -0.90
N GLY A 38 -4.50 2.88 -0.90
CA GLY A 38 -5.95 3.14 -0.79
C GLY A 38 -6.76 2.81 -2.04
N TYR A 39 -6.46 1.69 -2.71
CA TYR A 39 -7.09 1.28 -3.96
C TYR A 39 -7.50 -0.20 -3.88
N LEU A 40 -8.69 -0.56 -4.39
CA LEU A 40 -9.28 -1.88 -4.16
C LEU A 40 -8.56 -3.04 -4.87
N ASP A 41 -7.78 -2.77 -5.90
CA ASP A 41 -6.90 -3.75 -6.54
C ASP A 41 -5.42 -3.38 -6.28
N ALA A 42 -5.09 -2.97 -5.05
CA ALA A 42 -3.76 -2.44 -4.72
C ALA A 42 -2.64 -3.46 -4.92
N VAL A 43 -2.91 -4.77 -4.79
CA VAL A 43 -1.89 -5.83 -4.80
C VAL A 43 -1.03 -5.80 -6.07
N LYS A 44 -1.59 -5.39 -7.22
CA LYS A 44 -0.84 -5.22 -8.49
C LYS A 44 0.28 -4.18 -8.44
N PHE A 45 0.24 -3.27 -7.47
CA PHE A 45 1.24 -2.21 -7.26
C PHE A 45 2.16 -2.47 -6.08
N LEU A 46 2.10 -3.67 -5.46
CA LEU A 46 2.81 -3.95 -4.22
C LEU A 46 4.33 -3.82 -4.37
N GLU A 47 4.87 -4.19 -5.53
CA GLU A 47 6.28 -4.00 -5.87
C GLU A 47 6.73 -2.53 -5.78
N HIS A 48 5.92 -1.61 -6.30
CA HIS A 48 6.21 -0.18 -6.25
C HIS A 48 6.07 0.37 -4.82
N ALA A 49 5.11 -0.15 -4.06
CA ALA A 49 4.96 0.19 -2.65
C ALA A 49 6.15 -0.27 -1.80
N VAL A 50 6.68 -1.48 -2.05
CA VAL A 50 7.91 -1.97 -1.42
C VAL A 50 9.11 -1.10 -1.83
N ALA A 51 9.24 -0.75 -3.12
CA ALA A 51 10.33 0.10 -3.60
C ALA A 51 10.31 1.52 -3.02
N ALA A 52 9.13 2.05 -2.68
CA ALA A 52 8.97 3.34 -2.03
C ALA A 52 9.43 3.35 -0.56
N LEU A 53 9.53 2.18 0.09
CA LEU A 53 10.02 2.09 1.47
C LEU A 53 11.53 2.34 1.54
N ARG A 54 11.95 3.21 2.46
CA ARG A 54 13.39 3.52 2.65
C ARG A 54 14.17 2.44 3.42
N GLY A 55 13.46 1.51 4.05
CA GLY A 55 13.96 0.41 4.87
C GLY A 55 12.77 -0.39 5.41
N PRO A 56 12.92 -1.11 6.53
CA PRO A 56 11.79 -1.76 7.19
C PRO A 56 10.68 -0.74 7.49
N GLY A 57 9.47 -1.01 7.03
CA GLY A 57 8.37 -0.06 7.09
C GLY A 57 7.00 -0.72 7.03
N HIS A 58 5.96 0.08 6.91
CA HIS A 58 4.57 -0.38 7.00
C HIS A 58 3.86 -0.30 5.65
N LEU A 59 3.15 -1.36 5.27
CA LEU A 59 2.22 -1.35 4.15
C LEU A 59 0.78 -1.43 4.66
N HIS A 60 -0.08 -0.57 4.14
CA HIS A 60 -1.52 -0.57 4.41
C HIS A 60 -2.25 -0.86 3.10
N VAL A 61 -2.55 -2.13 2.87
CA VAL A 61 -2.97 -2.64 1.55
C VAL A 61 -4.48 -2.82 1.54
N HIS A 62 -5.18 -2.06 0.68
CA HIS A 62 -6.61 -2.24 0.47
C HIS A 62 -6.86 -3.32 -0.59
N GLY A 63 -7.94 -4.08 -0.40
CA GLY A 63 -8.31 -5.11 -1.35
C GLY A 63 -9.78 -5.50 -1.24
N THR A 64 -10.27 -6.27 -2.20
CA THR A 64 -11.58 -6.92 -2.09
C THR A 64 -11.43 -8.43 -2.00
N GLY A 65 -12.38 -9.07 -1.33
CA GLY A 65 -12.43 -10.52 -1.21
C GLY A 65 -13.73 -10.96 -0.57
N LYS A 66 -14.02 -12.26 -0.63
CA LYS A 66 -15.16 -12.85 0.09
C LYS A 66 -14.82 -13.10 1.55
N THR A 67 -13.54 -13.32 1.84
CA THR A 67 -12.99 -13.53 3.19
C THR A 67 -11.74 -12.68 3.39
N PRO A 68 -11.34 -12.36 4.63
CA PRO A 68 -10.08 -11.66 4.88
C PRO A 68 -8.85 -12.45 4.43
N ARG A 69 -8.95 -13.79 4.37
CA ARG A 69 -7.84 -14.68 4.00
C ARG A 69 -7.48 -14.55 2.52
N GLU A 70 -8.47 -14.36 1.63
CA GLU A 70 -8.24 -14.22 0.19
C GLU A 70 -7.28 -13.06 -0.14
N LEU A 71 -7.52 -11.88 0.44
CA LEU A 71 -6.62 -10.73 0.24
C LEU A 71 -5.25 -10.96 0.89
N LEU A 72 -5.23 -11.55 2.09
CA LEU A 72 -3.98 -11.83 2.79
C LEU A 72 -3.10 -12.78 1.97
N ASP A 73 -3.66 -13.89 1.47
CA ASP A 73 -2.93 -14.86 0.64
C ASP A 73 -2.34 -14.20 -0.61
N GLU A 74 -3.11 -13.34 -1.29
CA GLU A 74 -2.62 -12.63 -2.49
C GLU A 74 -1.42 -11.73 -2.17
N VAL A 75 -1.48 -11.02 -1.04
CA VAL A 75 -0.38 -10.17 -0.56
C VAL A 75 0.83 -11.01 -0.15
N GLU A 76 0.63 -12.11 0.59
CA GLU A 76 1.70 -13.02 1.03
C GLU A 76 2.43 -13.64 -0.17
N VAL A 77 1.68 -14.09 -1.20
CA VAL A 77 2.25 -14.60 -2.45
C VAL A 77 3.08 -13.53 -3.14
N ARG A 78 2.56 -12.30 -3.28
CA ARG A 78 3.27 -11.23 -3.99
C ARG A 78 4.52 -10.77 -3.22
N LEU A 79 4.47 -10.66 -1.89
CA LEU A 79 5.65 -10.36 -1.08
C LEU A 79 6.70 -11.47 -1.16
N GLY A 80 6.27 -12.73 -1.17
CA GLY A 80 7.16 -13.88 -1.37
C GLY A 80 7.88 -13.86 -2.72
N GLN A 81 7.18 -13.48 -3.80
CA GLN A 81 7.80 -13.30 -5.13
C GLN A 81 8.84 -12.17 -5.16
N LEU A 82 8.63 -11.12 -4.37
CA LEU A 82 9.57 -10.01 -4.20
C LEU A 82 10.72 -10.36 -3.24
N GLY A 83 10.73 -11.57 -2.69
CA GLY A 83 11.71 -12.03 -1.71
C GLY A 83 11.58 -11.38 -0.34
N CYS A 84 10.59 -10.51 -0.09
CA CYS A 84 10.51 -9.68 1.11
C CYS A 84 10.22 -10.50 2.37
N THR A 85 10.81 -10.11 3.51
CA THR A 85 10.36 -10.60 4.82
C THR A 85 9.29 -9.66 5.38
N TYR A 86 8.30 -10.22 6.09
CA TYR A 86 7.18 -9.46 6.59
C TYR A 86 6.58 -10.04 7.87
N GLU A 87 5.83 -9.19 8.56
CA GLU A 87 5.04 -9.49 9.76
C GLU A 87 3.62 -8.95 9.53
N VAL A 88 2.61 -9.81 9.62
CA VAL A 88 1.21 -9.41 9.50
C VAL A 88 0.76 -8.79 10.83
N LEU A 89 0.39 -7.52 10.80
CA LEU A 89 -0.07 -6.78 11.99
C LEU A 89 -1.57 -6.92 12.19
N GLY A 90 -2.33 -7.13 11.11
CA GLY A 90 -3.75 -7.44 11.18
C GLY A 90 -4.47 -7.33 9.84
N VAL A 91 -5.68 -7.90 9.81
CA VAL A 91 -6.60 -7.78 8.68
C VAL A 91 -7.94 -7.26 9.18
N ARG A 92 -8.46 -6.20 8.55
CA ARG A 92 -9.70 -5.53 8.97
C ARG A 92 -10.68 -5.49 7.82
N ARG A 93 -11.96 -5.76 8.11
CA ARG A 93 -13.07 -5.51 7.19
C ARG A 93 -13.51 -4.06 7.31
N VAL A 94 -13.47 -3.30 6.22
CA VAL A 94 -13.87 -1.89 6.20
C VAL A 94 -15.38 -1.76 5.97
N LYS A 95 -15.88 -2.36 4.88
CA LYS A 95 -17.30 -2.28 4.49
C LYS A 95 -17.68 -3.39 3.51
N SER A 96 -18.98 -3.57 3.30
CA SER A 96 -19.49 -4.37 2.17
C SER A 96 -19.23 -3.61 0.86
N TYR A 97 -18.83 -4.36 -0.17
CA TYR A 97 -18.58 -3.83 -1.51
C TYR A 97 -19.61 -4.35 -2.52
N ALA A 98 -19.92 -5.64 -2.48
CA ALA A 98 -20.94 -6.30 -3.31
C ALA A 98 -21.50 -7.53 -2.59
N PRO A 99 -22.53 -8.23 -3.12
CA PRO A 99 -23.06 -9.44 -2.49
C PRO A 99 -21.95 -10.46 -2.20
N ARG A 100 -21.72 -10.73 -0.90
CA ARG A 100 -20.66 -11.62 -0.38
C ARG A 100 -19.23 -11.17 -0.69
N VAL A 101 -19.01 -9.91 -1.11
CA VAL A 101 -17.68 -9.32 -1.32
C VAL A 101 -17.53 -8.12 -0.40
N TYR A 102 -16.40 -8.05 0.27
CA TYR A 102 -16.09 -7.01 1.25
C TYR A 102 -14.77 -6.34 0.89
N HIS A 103 -14.66 -5.07 1.27
CA HIS A 103 -13.42 -4.33 1.26
C HIS A 103 -12.65 -4.67 2.54
N TYR A 104 -11.45 -5.22 2.38
CA TYR A 104 -10.52 -5.50 3.45
C TYR A 104 -9.28 -4.61 3.36
N VAL A 105 -8.61 -4.49 4.50
CA VAL A 105 -7.29 -3.89 4.61
C VAL A 105 -6.38 -4.86 5.34
N VAL A 106 -5.19 -5.07 4.79
CA VAL A 106 -4.10 -5.79 5.44
C VAL A 106 -3.04 -4.78 5.86
N ASP A 107 -2.72 -4.77 7.15
CA ASP A 107 -1.59 -4.02 7.71
C ASP A 107 -0.40 -4.96 7.89
N LEU A 108 0.74 -4.64 7.28
CA LEU A 108 1.98 -5.41 7.41
C LEU A 108 3.16 -4.51 7.78
N ARG A 109 4.12 -5.07 8.51
CA ARG A 109 5.49 -4.56 8.56
C ARG A 109 6.32 -5.37 7.56
N VAL A 110 7.02 -4.69 6.65
CA VAL A 110 7.78 -5.31 5.56
C VAL A 110 9.21 -4.82 5.58
N ASP A 111 10.15 -5.72 5.35
CA ASP A 111 11.56 -5.42 5.16
C ASP A 111 11.97 -5.67 3.70
N PRO A 112 12.27 -4.61 2.92
CA PRO A 112 12.65 -4.73 1.52
C PRO A 112 14.04 -5.35 1.31
N ARG A 113 14.86 -5.55 2.36
CA ARG A 113 16.27 -5.98 2.25
C ARG A 113 16.51 -7.36 1.62
N SER A 114 15.46 -8.10 1.32
CA SER A 114 15.51 -9.42 0.70
C SER A 114 15.05 -9.43 -0.77
N ALA A 115 14.54 -8.30 -1.28
CA ALA A 115 14.55 -8.03 -2.71
C ALA A 115 16.00 -7.70 -3.10
N ALA A 116 16.70 -8.66 -3.69
CA ALA A 116 18.02 -8.42 -4.28
C ALA A 116 17.96 -7.13 -5.11
N SER A 117 18.93 -6.23 -4.89
CA SER A 117 19.14 -5.07 -5.76
C SER A 117 19.15 -5.52 -7.23
N PRO A 118 18.66 -4.67 -8.16
CA PRO A 118 18.77 -4.95 -9.60
C PRO A 118 20.22 -5.19 -10.03
#